data_AF-A0A401RFK5-F1
#
_entry.id   AF-A0A401RFK5-F1
#
_cell.length_a   1.000
_cell.length_b   1.000
_cell.length_c   1.000
_cell.angle_alpha   90.00
_cell.angle_beta   90.00
_cell.angle_gamma   90.00
#
_symmetry.space_group_name_H-M   'P 1'
#
loop_
_entity.id
_entity.type
_entity.pdbx_description
1 polymer ?
#
loop_
_entity_poly.entity_id
_entity_poly.type
_entity_poly.pdbx_seq_one_letter_code
_entity_poly.pdbx_strand_id
1 'polypeptide(L)'
;MARGRHLLLSVEPLNTLLEQKWEKFAAYMFAINFLLYVSYVITFTAVYYDRSHANKTDTMATTSGQLCGQICILTWAVALLCIEVASIIHLRLSDLQSIMTDAWFHILFFLQSGLAVLCTILNWAGVEFHLAIQVLAMALSWINILYYTRGFQSMGIYSVMLQKILLTDVARFLFIYLLFLIGFGTALASLIQGCQDSEQCSAFASFNTAILELFKLTIGLGDLEVQKQVKYPELFLFVLVLYVVLTFVLLLNMLIALMGETVENISKESKNIWKLQRARTILNLEKFLPKYLKEKFQLGKTFHGKRYIRIKEVNWTKWNTSLARINEDPGNDEEDHTIHHSLRPRRTSFRRPLHLWGRKKWNHGSPTDRKQQEEDPQSNVEMISPQDASQI
;
A
#
# COMPACT_ATOMS: atom_id res chain seq x y z
N MET A 1 -21.17 3.90 0.80
CA MET A 1 -20.53 5.22 0.59
C MET A 1 -19.04 5.19 0.17
N ALA A 2 -18.34 4.05 0.10
CA ALA A 2 -16.91 4.01 -0.30
C ALA A 2 -16.66 4.13 -1.82
N ARG A 3 -17.67 3.86 -2.66
CA ARG A 3 -17.54 3.77 -4.13
C ARG A 3 -17.41 5.13 -4.84
N GLY A 4 -17.65 6.27 -4.17
CA GLY A 4 -17.47 7.61 -4.79
C GLY A 4 -16.10 8.26 -4.54
N ARG A 5 -15.36 7.82 -3.51
CA ARG A 5 -14.14 8.51 -3.07
C ARG A 5 -12.98 8.40 -4.07
N HIS A 6 -12.88 7.27 -4.77
CA HIS A 6 -11.85 7.08 -5.79
C HIS A 6 -12.12 7.92 -7.05
N LEU A 7 -13.40 8.18 -7.36
CA LEU A 7 -13.83 9.04 -8.47
C LEU A 7 -13.51 10.52 -8.18
N LEU A 8 -13.65 10.93 -6.91
CA LEU A 8 -13.27 12.28 -6.46
C LEU A 8 -11.73 12.48 -6.51
N LEU A 9 -10.96 11.43 -6.19
CA LEU A 9 -9.49 11.45 -6.25
C LEU A 9 -8.92 11.42 -7.68
N SER A 10 -9.73 11.03 -8.68
CA SER A 10 -9.34 11.14 -10.08
C SER A 10 -9.50 12.54 -10.67
N VAL A 11 -10.09 13.50 -9.94
CA VAL A 11 -10.19 14.89 -10.37
C VAL A 11 -8.77 15.48 -10.49
N GLU A 12 -8.43 15.96 -11.68
CA GLU A 12 -7.10 16.45 -12.07
C GLU A 12 -6.49 17.49 -11.10
N PRO A 13 -7.25 18.48 -10.59
CA PRO A 13 -6.81 19.37 -9.51
C PRO A 13 -6.26 18.65 -8.26
N LEU A 14 -6.91 17.57 -7.83
CA LEU A 14 -6.56 16.89 -6.60
C LEU A 14 -5.35 15.99 -6.80
N ASN A 15 -5.25 15.33 -7.96
CA ASN A 15 -4.10 14.51 -8.32
C ASN A 15 -2.81 15.35 -8.42
N THR A 16 -2.88 16.49 -9.11
CA THR A 16 -1.73 17.42 -9.23
C THR A 16 -1.30 17.99 -7.89
N LEU A 17 -2.24 18.33 -7.01
CA LEU A 17 -1.93 18.77 -5.65
C LEU A 17 -1.23 17.69 -4.81
N LEU A 18 -1.72 16.45 -4.85
CA LEU A 18 -1.12 15.34 -4.11
C LEU A 18 0.29 15.03 -4.63
N GLU A 19 0.52 15.13 -5.93
CA GLU A 19 1.83 14.96 -6.54
C GLU A 19 2.82 16.04 -6.08
N GLN A 20 2.42 17.31 -6.10
CA GLN A 20 3.25 18.41 -5.61
C GLN A 20 3.58 18.29 -4.11
N LYS A 21 2.62 17.85 -3.28
CA LYS A 21 2.86 17.58 -1.85
C LYS A 21 3.86 16.45 -1.65
N TRP A 22 3.75 15.40 -2.47
CA TRP A 22 4.63 14.25 -2.40
C TRP A 22 6.09 14.62 -2.71
N GLU A 23 6.32 15.33 -3.81
CA GLU A 23 7.66 15.74 -4.23
C GLU A 23 8.30 16.74 -3.27
N LYS A 24 7.51 17.66 -2.69
CA LYS A 24 8.05 18.69 -1.78
C LYS A 24 8.51 18.15 -0.44
N PHE A 25 7.71 17.29 0.21
CA PHE A 25 7.98 16.90 1.60
C PHE A 25 7.64 15.44 1.91
N ALA A 26 6.53 14.90 1.37
CA ALA A 26 6.03 13.63 1.85
C ALA A 26 6.99 12.47 1.51
N ALA A 27 7.63 12.49 0.34
CA ALA A 27 8.61 11.48 -0.04
C ALA A 27 9.82 11.45 0.90
N TYR A 28 10.37 12.62 1.24
CA TYR A 28 11.53 12.73 2.14
C TYR A 28 11.19 12.28 3.56
N MET A 29 10.06 12.72 4.12
CA MET A 29 9.65 12.29 5.46
C MET A 29 9.32 10.81 5.51
N PHE A 30 8.69 10.27 4.46
CA PHE A 30 8.42 8.84 4.37
C PHE A 30 9.73 8.03 4.33
N ALA A 31 10.71 8.46 3.54
CA ALA A 31 12.02 7.82 3.46
C ALA A 31 12.78 7.90 4.80
N ILE A 32 12.76 9.06 5.48
CA ILE A 32 13.38 9.22 6.80
C ILE A 32 12.70 8.30 7.82
N ASN A 33 11.36 8.27 7.87
CA ASN A 33 10.62 7.39 8.78
C ASN A 33 10.91 5.90 8.51
N PHE A 34 11.03 5.53 7.23
CA PHE A 34 11.42 4.18 6.84
C PHE A 34 12.83 3.83 7.32
N LEU A 35 13.82 4.68 7.05
CA LEU A 35 15.21 4.46 7.46
C LEU A 35 15.34 4.38 8.98
N LEU A 36 14.64 5.26 9.70
CA LEU A 36 14.55 5.25 11.16
C LEU A 36 13.96 3.93 11.68
N TYR A 37 12.85 3.46 11.10
CA TYR A 37 12.26 2.19 11.52
C TYR A 37 13.16 0.99 11.22
N VAL A 38 13.77 0.94 10.03
CA VAL A 38 14.73 -0.12 9.68
C VAL A 38 15.93 -0.09 10.63
N SER A 39 16.44 1.09 11.00
CA SER A 39 17.51 1.21 11.99
C SER A 39 17.08 0.69 13.36
N TYR A 40 15.82 0.91 13.77
CA TYR A 40 15.26 0.32 14.98
C TYR A 40 15.21 -1.21 14.89
N VAL A 41 14.74 -1.79 13.78
CA VAL A 41 14.68 -3.26 13.62
C VAL A 41 16.07 -3.89 13.61
N ILE A 42 17.05 -3.26 12.96
CA ILE A 42 18.44 -3.73 12.92
C ILE A 42 19.07 -3.66 14.31
N THR A 43 18.93 -2.54 15.02
CA THR A 43 19.45 -2.39 16.39
C THR A 43 18.76 -3.34 17.36
N PHE A 44 17.45 -3.54 17.23
CA PHE A 44 16.69 -4.54 17.96
C PHE A 44 17.28 -5.94 17.71
N THR A 45 17.46 -6.33 16.45
CA THR A 45 18.03 -7.65 16.10
C THR A 45 19.46 -7.83 16.63
N ALA A 46 20.33 -6.83 16.45
CA ALA A 46 21.74 -6.89 16.85
C ALA A 46 21.90 -7.04 18.37
N VAL A 47 21.24 -6.18 19.16
CA VAL A 47 21.34 -6.20 20.63
C VAL A 47 20.87 -7.54 21.22
N TYR A 48 19.82 -8.12 20.65
CA TYR A 48 19.26 -9.37 21.17
C TYR A 48 19.97 -10.62 20.64
N TYR A 49 20.50 -10.58 19.42
CA TYR A 49 21.37 -11.64 18.90
C TYR A 49 22.67 -11.74 19.71
N ASP A 50 23.33 -10.60 19.94
CA ASP A 50 24.57 -10.55 20.73
C ASP A 50 24.35 -11.01 22.16
N ARG A 51 23.22 -10.63 22.79
CA ARG A 51 22.86 -11.08 24.14
C ARG A 51 22.64 -12.59 24.21
N SER A 52 21.93 -13.17 23.23
CA SER A 52 21.70 -14.62 23.17
C SER A 52 23.01 -15.40 23.03
N HIS A 53 23.97 -14.85 22.29
CA HIS A 53 25.28 -15.48 22.09
C HIS A 53 26.22 -15.27 23.29
N ALA A 54 26.18 -14.09 23.94
CA ALA A 54 27.02 -13.76 25.09
C ALA A 54 26.66 -14.57 26.34
N ASN A 55 25.38 -14.87 26.57
CA ASN A 55 24.93 -15.74 27.66
C ASN A 55 25.53 -17.16 27.61
N LYS A 56 26.11 -17.58 26.47
CA LYS A 56 26.79 -18.88 26.35
C LYS A 56 28.28 -18.83 26.67
N THR A 57 28.90 -17.65 26.68
CA THR A 57 30.37 -17.53 26.73
C THR A 57 30.92 -16.84 27.97
N ASP A 58 30.22 -15.90 28.61
CA ASP A 58 30.73 -15.30 29.86
C ASP A 58 29.63 -14.67 30.72
N THR A 59 29.59 -15.05 31.99
CA THR A 59 28.82 -14.39 33.05
C THR A 59 29.58 -13.12 33.47
N MET A 60 28.94 -11.95 33.35
CA MET A 60 29.29 -10.68 34.04
C MET A 60 30.19 -9.64 33.34
N ALA A 61 30.14 -9.51 32.01
CA ALA A 61 30.56 -8.25 31.36
C ALA A 61 29.41 -7.66 30.53
N THR A 62 28.40 -7.08 31.19
CA THR A 62 27.45 -6.16 30.54
C THR A 62 28.24 -4.97 30.02
N THR A 63 28.67 -5.05 28.77
CA THR A 63 29.40 -3.96 28.12
C THR A 63 28.48 -2.76 28.05
N SER A 64 28.98 -1.55 28.36
CA SER A 64 28.19 -0.31 28.40
C SER A 64 27.33 -0.08 27.15
N GLY A 65 27.79 -0.56 25.99
CA GLY A 65 27.06 -0.53 24.72
C GLY A 65 25.76 -1.37 24.71
N GLN A 66 25.72 -2.53 25.37
CA GLN A 66 24.52 -3.38 25.42
C GLN A 66 23.41 -2.76 26.27
N LEU A 67 23.76 -2.12 27.38
CA LEU A 67 22.83 -1.38 28.23
C LEU A 67 22.28 -0.16 27.49
N CYS A 68 23.15 0.59 26.79
CA CYS A 68 22.74 1.71 25.95
C CYS A 68 21.74 1.26 24.87
N GLY A 69 22.04 0.15 24.16
CA GLY A 69 21.16 -0.42 23.16
C GLY A 69 19.78 -0.80 23.72
N GLN A 70 19.72 -1.43 24.90
CA GLN A 70 18.46 -1.78 25.57
C GLN A 70 17.62 -0.56 25.95
N ILE A 71 18.24 0.49 26.48
CA ILE A 71 17.56 1.75 26.82
C ILE A 71 17.03 2.43 25.55
N CYS A 72 17.80 2.43 24.47
CA CYS A 72 17.37 2.95 23.17
C CYS A 72 16.16 2.19 22.62
N ILE A 73 16.20 0.85 22.63
CA ILE A 73 15.10 0.00 22.15
C ILE A 73 13.84 0.20 23.00
N LEU A 74 13.98 0.27 24.33
CA LEU A 74 12.85 0.51 25.23
C LEU A 74 12.23 1.88 24.97
N THR A 75 13.05 2.92 24.88
CA THR A 75 12.60 4.29 24.61
C THR A 75 11.85 4.37 23.28
N TRP A 76 12.38 3.73 22.25
CA TRP A 76 11.73 3.63 20.95
C TRP A 76 10.40 2.86 21.01
N ALA A 77 10.37 1.71 21.69
CA ALA A 77 9.18 0.89 21.83
C ALA A 77 8.05 1.63 22.58
N VAL A 78 8.38 2.35 23.66
CA VAL A 78 7.43 3.18 24.40
C VAL A 78 6.92 4.35 23.54
N ALA A 79 7.81 5.02 22.80
CA ALA A 79 7.41 6.10 21.90
C ALA A 79 6.45 5.60 20.80
N LEU A 80 6.77 4.47 20.16
CA LEU A 80 5.88 3.83 19.19
C LEU A 80 4.54 3.45 19.81
N LEU A 81 4.55 2.82 20.99
CA LEU A 81 3.33 2.42 21.69
C LEU A 81 2.42 3.63 21.95
N CYS A 82 2.97 4.75 22.43
CA CYS A 82 2.22 5.98 22.66
C CYS A 82 1.63 6.57 21.36
N ILE A 83 2.42 6.60 20.28
CA ILE A 83 1.97 7.09 18.97
C ILE A 83 0.82 6.23 18.43
N GLU A 84 0.93 4.91 18.53
CA GLU A 84 -0.09 3.98 18.05
C GLU A 84 -1.36 4.04 18.91
N VAL A 85 -1.24 4.13 20.23
CA VAL A 85 -2.40 4.31 21.13
C VAL A 85 -3.15 5.60 20.78
N ALA A 86 -2.44 6.72 20.59
CA ALA A 86 -3.05 7.98 20.18
C ALA A 86 -3.74 7.85 18.80
N SER A 87 -3.10 7.16 17.87
CA SER A 87 -3.65 6.91 16.53
C SER A 87 -4.92 6.06 16.58
N ILE A 88 -4.95 5.00 17.40
CA ILE A 88 -6.10 4.12 17.58
C ILE A 88 -7.27 4.88 18.23
N ILE A 89 -7.01 5.70 19.26
CA ILE A 89 -8.05 6.51 19.92
C ILE A 89 -8.69 7.49 18.93
N HIS A 90 -7.87 8.16 18.11
CA HIS A 90 -8.38 9.07 17.09
C HIS A 90 -9.15 8.36 15.98
N LEU A 91 -8.78 7.11 15.64
CA LEU A 91 -9.54 6.29 14.68
C LEU A 91 -10.88 5.83 15.24
N ARG A 92 -10.95 5.51 16.55
CA ARG A 92 -12.12 4.91 17.24
C ARG A 92 -13.39 5.77 17.13
N LEU A 93 -13.27 7.07 16.90
CA LEU A 93 -14.41 7.97 16.70
C LEU A 93 -15.05 7.90 15.30
N SER A 94 -14.47 7.20 14.31
CA SER A 94 -14.79 7.46 12.90
C SER A 94 -15.46 6.36 12.05
N ASP A 95 -15.43 5.06 12.39
CA ASP A 95 -16.33 3.99 11.85
C ASP A 95 -15.74 2.58 12.03
N LEU A 96 -16.45 1.66 12.70
CA LEU A 96 -15.99 0.28 13.00
C LEU A 96 -15.71 -0.61 11.78
N GLN A 97 -16.44 -0.45 10.67
CA GLN A 97 -16.22 -1.26 9.46
C GLN A 97 -14.97 -0.87 8.67
N SER A 98 -14.51 0.38 8.75
CA SER A 98 -13.26 0.79 8.09
C SER A 98 -12.01 0.39 8.89
N ILE A 99 -12.17 0.13 10.20
CA ILE A 99 -11.08 -0.22 11.12
C ILE A 99 -10.39 -1.52 10.71
N MET A 100 -11.11 -2.56 10.30
CA MET A 100 -10.49 -3.86 10.03
C MET A 100 -9.60 -3.82 8.76
N THR A 101 -10.00 -3.08 7.73
CA THR A 101 -9.23 -2.97 6.49
C THR A 101 -8.19 -1.86 6.51
N ASP A 102 -8.41 -0.77 7.25
CA ASP A 102 -7.48 0.37 7.26
C ASP A 102 -6.56 0.43 8.49
N ALA A 103 -6.98 -0.10 9.64
CA ALA A 103 -6.23 0.01 10.90
C ALA A 103 -5.35 -1.21 11.21
N TRP A 104 -5.35 -2.24 10.37
CA TRP A 104 -4.59 -3.48 10.64
C TRP A 104 -3.12 -3.23 10.94
N PHE A 105 -2.47 -2.32 10.21
CA PHE A 105 -1.08 -2.00 10.49
C PHE A 105 -0.88 -1.25 11.81
N HIS A 106 -1.81 -0.38 12.21
CA HIS A 106 -1.77 0.24 13.54
C HIS A 106 -1.89 -0.83 14.64
N ILE A 107 -2.72 -1.87 14.42
CA ILE A 107 -2.83 -3.02 15.32
C ILE A 107 -1.51 -3.81 15.35
N LEU A 108 -0.85 -4.04 14.21
CA LEU A 108 0.43 -4.75 14.18
C LEU A 108 1.57 -3.96 14.85
N PHE A 109 1.65 -2.64 14.65
CA PHE A 109 2.64 -1.80 15.35
C PHE A 109 2.34 -1.72 16.85
N PHE A 110 1.07 -1.62 17.25
CA PHE A 110 0.66 -1.69 18.64
C PHE A 110 1.01 -3.03 19.29
N LEU A 111 0.73 -4.14 18.61
CA LEU A 111 1.05 -5.49 19.09
C LEU A 111 2.56 -5.67 19.23
N GLN A 112 3.33 -5.27 18.22
CA GLN A 112 4.79 -5.39 18.24
C GLN A 112 5.42 -4.55 19.37
N SER A 113 5.03 -3.27 19.49
CA SER A 113 5.54 -2.38 20.52
C SER A 113 5.11 -2.81 21.93
N GLY A 114 3.87 -3.28 22.09
CA GLY A 114 3.36 -3.85 23.35
C GLY A 114 4.11 -5.11 23.78
N LEU A 115 4.37 -6.05 22.85
CA LEU A 115 5.17 -7.24 23.13
C LEU A 115 6.63 -6.89 23.48
N ALA A 116 7.22 -5.89 22.82
CA ALA A 116 8.57 -5.42 23.13
C ALA A 116 8.67 -4.84 24.56
N VAL A 117 7.71 -3.99 24.95
CA VAL A 117 7.64 -3.44 26.32
C VAL A 117 7.38 -4.57 27.34
N LEU A 118 6.42 -5.44 27.07
CA LEU A 118 6.12 -6.59 27.95
C LEU A 118 7.35 -7.48 28.17
N CYS A 119 8.12 -7.74 27.11
CA CYS A 119 9.37 -8.48 27.22
C CYS A 119 10.36 -7.81 28.17
N THR A 120 10.55 -6.49 28.08
CA THR A 120 11.47 -5.78 28.97
C THR A 120 11.04 -5.82 30.44
N ILE A 121 9.72 -5.74 30.69
CA ILE A 121 9.15 -5.88 32.04
C ILE A 121 9.38 -7.29 32.59
N LEU A 122 9.14 -8.33 31.78
CA LEU A 122 9.36 -9.71 32.18
C LEU A 122 10.84 -10.04 32.42
N ASN A 123 11.74 -9.44 31.64
CA ASN A 123 13.18 -9.55 31.86
C ASN A 123 13.60 -8.89 33.19
N TRP A 124 12.99 -7.77 33.58
CA TRP A 124 13.20 -7.17 34.91
C TRP A 124 12.62 -8.01 36.04
N ALA A 125 11.49 -8.68 35.81
CA ALA A 125 10.88 -9.60 36.77
C ALA A 125 11.63 -10.95 36.90
N GLY A 126 12.65 -11.20 36.06
CA GLY A 126 13.43 -12.45 36.09
C GLY A 126 12.66 -13.68 35.58
N VAL A 127 11.66 -13.49 34.72
CA VAL A 127 10.83 -14.60 34.20
C VAL A 127 11.43 -15.13 32.90
N GLU A 128 11.85 -16.39 32.86
CA GLU A 128 12.47 -17.06 31.68
C GLU A 128 11.63 -16.97 30.38
N PHE A 129 10.30 -16.88 30.50
CA PHE A 129 9.39 -16.75 29.35
C PHE A 129 9.60 -15.46 28.52
N HIS A 130 10.34 -14.47 29.03
CA HIS A 130 10.67 -13.24 28.29
C HIS A 130 11.31 -13.52 26.93
N LEU A 131 12.15 -14.56 26.80
CA LEU A 131 12.83 -14.94 25.55
C LEU A 131 11.83 -15.27 24.42
N ALA A 132 10.75 -15.98 24.74
CA ALA A 132 9.74 -16.36 23.74
C ALA A 132 9.00 -15.13 23.20
N ILE A 133 8.58 -14.23 24.10
CA ILE A 133 7.90 -12.98 23.73
C ILE A 133 8.83 -12.07 22.93
N GLN A 134 10.12 -12.04 23.28
CA GLN A 134 11.14 -11.28 22.57
C GLN A 134 11.27 -11.71 21.10
N VAL A 135 11.38 -13.02 20.85
CA VAL A 135 11.51 -13.56 19.48
C VAL A 135 10.25 -13.25 18.68
N LEU A 136 9.06 -13.35 19.28
CA LEU A 136 7.80 -12.99 18.64
C LEU A 136 7.75 -11.50 18.29
N ALA A 137 8.13 -10.63 19.22
CA ALA A 137 8.20 -9.18 19.00
C ALA A 137 9.18 -8.84 17.86
N MET A 138 10.34 -9.49 17.82
CA MET A 138 11.35 -9.31 16.78
C MET A 138 10.86 -9.76 15.40
N ALA A 139 10.22 -10.94 15.31
CA ALA A 139 9.63 -11.42 14.07
C ALA A 139 8.54 -10.46 13.54
N LEU A 140 7.67 -9.97 14.43
CA LEU A 140 6.65 -8.98 14.09
C LEU A 140 7.25 -7.65 13.60
N SER A 141 8.37 -7.20 14.16
CA SER A 141 9.07 -6.00 13.69
C SER A 141 9.52 -6.09 12.24
N TRP A 142 10.05 -7.24 11.82
CA TRP A 142 10.40 -7.47 10.41
C TRP A 142 9.17 -7.49 9.50
N ILE A 143 8.07 -8.12 9.94
CA ILE A 143 6.81 -8.12 9.20
C ILE A 143 6.28 -6.69 9.03
N ASN A 144 6.41 -5.84 10.04
CA ASN A 144 5.97 -4.45 10.00
C ASN A 144 6.71 -3.59 8.96
N ILE A 145 7.89 -4.00 8.49
CA ILE A 145 8.57 -3.34 7.35
C ILE A 145 7.69 -3.36 6.09
N LEU A 146 6.84 -4.37 5.93
CA LEU A 146 5.87 -4.44 4.82
C LEU A 146 4.94 -3.23 4.78
N TYR A 147 4.73 -2.52 5.91
CA TYR A 147 4.02 -1.24 5.93
C TYR A 147 4.59 -0.25 4.92
N TYR A 148 5.92 -0.12 4.90
CA TYR A 148 6.64 0.91 4.15
C TYR A 148 6.74 0.59 2.65
N THR A 149 6.45 -0.64 2.25
CA THR A 149 6.35 -0.99 0.83
C THR A 149 5.23 -0.22 0.11
N ARG A 150 4.24 0.31 0.86
CA ARG A 150 3.16 1.16 0.33
C ARG A 150 3.58 2.50 -0.24
N GLY A 151 4.77 3.00 0.12
CA GLY A 151 5.29 4.25 -0.44
C GLY A 151 5.74 4.13 -1.89
N PHE A 152 6.08 2.91 -2.34
CA PHE A 152 6.51 2.64 -3.71
C PHE A 152 5.33 2.27 -4.59
N GLN A 153 5.26 2.84 -5.79
CA GLN A 153 4.16 2.61 -6.73
C GLN A 153 4.04 1.15 -7.16
N SER A 154 5.16 0.48 -7.42
CA SER A 154 5.18 -0.94 -7.80
C SER A 154 4.81 -1.86 -6.64
N MET A 155 5.39 -1.65 -5.46
CA MET A 155 5.24 -2.57 -4.32
C MET A 155 3.96 -2.34 -3.50
N GLY A 156 3.44 -1.11 -3.47
CA GLY A 156 2.30 -0.78 -2.63
C GLY A 156 1.00 -1.49 -3.01
N ILE A 157 0.81 -1.80 -4.29
CA ILE A 157 -0.34 -2.56 -4.78
C ILE A 157 -0.28 -4.00 -4.23
N TYR A 158 0.89 -4.65 -4.30
CA TYR A 158 1.09 -5.99 -3.77
C TYR A 158 0.92 -6.07 -2.26
N SER A 159 1.34 -5.03 -1.52
CA SER A 159 1.13 -4.93 -0.08
C SER A 159 -0.36 -4.91 0.31
N VAL A 160 -1.16 -4.12 -0.41
CA VAL A 160 -2.62 -4.07 -0.20
C VAL A 160 -3.28 -5.39 -0.60
N MET A 161 -2.82 -6.00 -1.70
CA MET A 161 -3.29 -7.29 -2.16
C MET A 161 -3.05 -8.39 -1.12
N LEU A 162 -1.82 -8.48 -0.61
CA LEU A 162 -1.43 -9.42 0.43
C LEU A 162 -2.28 -9.24 1.70
N GLN A 163 -2.48 -7.98 2.13
CA GLN A 163 -3.32 -7.69 3.30
C GLN A 163 -4.76 -8.20 3.09
N LYS A 164 -5.37 -7.93 1.93
CA LYS A 164 -6.75 -8.31 1.66
C LYS A 164 -6.91 -9.83 1.56
N ILE A 165 -5.97 -10.51 0.91
CA ILE A 165 -5.91 -11.98 0.82
C ILE A 165 -5.79 -12.59 2.23
N LEU A 166 -4.84 -12.11 3.05
CA LEU A 166 -4.60 -12.65 4.39
C LEU A 166 -5.79 -12.47 5.32
N LEU A 167 -6.38 -11.27 5.36
CA LEU A 167 -7.47 -10.97 6.31
C LEU A 167 -8.84 -11.50 5.87
N THR A 168 -9.08 -11.57 4.57
CA THR A 168 -10.42 -11.92 4.06
C THR A 168 -10.46 -13.39 3.68
N ASP A 169 -9.55 -13.82 2.83
CA ASP A 169 -9.63 -15.13 2.17
C ASP A 169 -9.01 -16.21 3.06
N VAL A 170 -7.78 -15.95 3.55
CA VAL A 170 -7.08 -16.88 4.46
C VAL A 170 -7.79 -17.00 5.79
N ALA A 171 -8.31 -15.90 6.38
CA ALA A 171 -9.01 -15.98 7.66
C ALA A 171 -10.31 -16.81 7.59
N ARG A 172 -11.10 -16.66 6.52
CA ARG A 172 -12.31 -17.47 6.28
C ARG A 172 -11.98 -18.93 6.06
N PHE A 173 -10.93 -19.20 5.26
CA PHE A 173 -10.41 -20.54 5.06
C PHE A 173 -9.93 -21.17 6.37
N LEU A 174 -9.15 -20.43 7.16
CA LEU A 174 -8.60 -20.89 8.42
C LEU A 174 -9.72 -21.24 9.40
N PHE A 175 -10.80 -20.47 9.45
CA PHE A 175 -11.96 -20.76 10.28
C PHE A 175 -12.59 -22.12 9.94
N ILE A 176 -12.89 -22.37 8.65
CA ILE A 176 -13.45 -23.66 8.20
C ILE A 176 -12.45 -24.79 8.45
N TYR A 177 -11.17 -24.56 8.16
CA TYR A 177 -10.10 -25.51 8.38
C TYR A 177 -9.98 -25.92 9.86
N LEU A 178 -10.03 -24.97 10.79
CA LEU A 178 -9.95 -25.24 12.23
C LEU A 178 -11.14 -26.08 12.71
N LEU A 179 -12.36 -25.89 12.17
CA LEU A 179 -13.51 -26.74 12.48
C LEU A 179 -13.26 -28.20 12.09
N PHE A 180 -12.70 -28.43 10.90
CA PHE A 180 -12.31 -29.78 10.47
C PHE A 180 -11.14 -30.32 11.29
N LEU A 181 -10.11 -29.52 11.55
CA LEU A 181 -8.94 -29.94 12.31
C LEU A 181 -9.33 -30.41 13.72
N ILE A 182 -10.17 -29.64 14.41
CA ILE A 182 -10.65 -29.98 15.76
C ILE A 182 -11.59 -31.20 15.69
N GLY A 183 -12.53 -31.24 14.74
CA GLY A 183 -13.50 -32.33 14.63
C GLY A 183 -12.88 -33.68 14.27
N PHE A 184 -12.00 -33.71 13.26
CA PHE A 184 -11.28 -34.94 12.90
C PHE A 184 -10.18 -35.28 13.92
N GLY A 185 -9.56 -34.27 14.55
CA GLY A 185 -8.58 -34.46 15.62
C GLY A 185 -9.18 -35.16 16.84
N THR A 186 -10.36 -34.74 17.31
CA THR A 186 -11.06 -35.44 18.40
C THR A 186 -11.50 -36.85 18.01
N ALA A 187 -12.00 -37.04 16.78
CA ALA A 187 -12.43 -38.34 16.29
C ALA A 187 -11.27 -39.35 16.26
N LEU A 188 -10.13 -38.99 15.67
CA LEU A 188 -8.96 -39.86 15.58
C LEU A 188 -8.33 -40.12 16.95
N ALA A 189 -8.25 -39.10 17.82
CA ALA A 189 -7.76 -39.27 19.19
C ALA A 189 -8.65 -40.24 20.01
N SER A 190 -9.97 -40.25 19.76
CA SER A 190 -10.91 -41.15 20.44
C SER A 190 -10.83 -42.61 19.96
N LEU A 191 -10.33 -42.84 18.75
CA LEU A 191 -10.17 -44.19 18.19
C LEU A 191 -8.95 -44.94 18.75
N ILE A 192 -8.07 -44.23 19.45
CA ILE A 192 -6.87 -44.77 20.07
C ILE A 192 -7.17 -45.14 21.50
N GLN A 193 -6.88 -46.38 21.86
CA GLN A 193 -7.04 -46.85 23.24
C GLN A 193 -5.76 -46.61 24.02
N GLY A 194 -5.95 -46.22 25.29
CA GLY A 194 -4.91 -45.67 26.16
C GLY A 194 -3.57 -46.40 26.10
N CYS A 195 -2.51 -45.62 25.90
CA CYS A 195 -1.15 -46.09 26.07
C CYS A 195 -0.87 -46.22 27.57
N GLN A 196 -0.57 -47.43 28.01
CA GLN A 196 -0.19 -47.70 29.40
C GLN A 196 1.33 -47.54 29.62
N ASP A 197 2.14 -47.59 28.55
CA ASP A 197 3.60 -47.45 28.59
C ASP A 197 4.09 -46.28 27.71
N SER A 198 5.01 -45.48 28.27
CA SER A 198 5.38 -44.15 27.78
C SER A 198 6.34 -44.11 26.59
N GLU A 199 6.96 -45.23 26.20
CA GLU A 199 8.05 -45.22 25.19
C GLU A 199 7.58 -45.54 23.76
N GLN A 200 6.37 -46.06 23.55
CA GLN A 200 5.84 -46.43 22.23
C GLN A 200 4.38 -46.02 22.04
N CYS A 201 3.99 -44.87 22.58
CA CYS A 201 2.64 -44.39 22.45
C CYS A 201 2.39 -43.80 21.05
N SER A 202 1.25 -44.15 20.44
CA SER A 202 0.87 -43.62 19.12
C SER A 202 0.81 -42.08 19.10
N ALA A 203 1.24 -41.47 17.99
CA ALA A 203 1.35 -40.01 17.85
C ALA A 203 0.01 -39.26 18.02
N PHE A 204 -1.11 -39.99 17.93
CA PHE A 204 -2.48 -39.49 18.01
C PHE A 204 -3.13 -39.74 19.39
N ALA A 205 -2.38 -40.20 20.40
CA ALA A 205 -2.93 -40.56 21.70
C ALA A 205 -3.49 -39.38 22.53
N SER A 206 -3.03 -38.16 22.27
CA SER A 206 -3.57 -36.95 22.89
C SER A 206 -4.22 -36.07 21.84
N PHE A 207 -5.27 -35.35 22.23
CA PHE A 207 -5.94 -34.37 21.36
C PHE A 207 -4.96 -33.35 20.76
N ASN A 208 -4.03 -32.84 21.57
CA ASN A 208 -3.04 -31.85 21.11
C ASN A 208 -2.05 -32.45 20.11
N THR A 209 -1.59 -33.69 20.35
CA THR A 209 -0.64 -34.35 19.43
C THR A 209 -1.34 -34.78 18.15
N ALA A 210 -2.59 -35.26 18.23
CA ALA A 210 -3.43 -35.58 17.07
C ALA A 210 -3.66 -34.35 16.19
N ILE A 211 -3.99 -33.19 16.76
CA ILE A 211 -4.13 -31.94 15.98
C ILE A 211 -2.81 -31.57 15.29
N LEU A 212 -1.67 -31.69 15.98
CA LEU A 212 -0.37 -31.39 15.40
C LEU A 212 0.00 -32.34 14.27
N GLU A 213 -0.25 -33.64 14.41
CA GLU A 213 -0.01 -34.62 13.35
C GLU A 213 -0.93 -34.38 12.14
N LEU A 214 -2.21 -34.06 12.36
CA LEU A 214 -3.12 -33.67 11.29
C LEU A 214 -2.66 -32.39 10.58
N PHE A 215 -2.15 -31.40 11.32
CA PHE A 215 -1.59 -30.17 10.75
C PHE A 215 -0.31 -30.43 9.94
N LYS A 216 0.58 -31.31 10.42
CA LYS A 216 1.75 -31.74 9.64
C LYS A 216 1.32 -32.43 8.36
N LEU A 217 0.31 -33.30 8.43
CA LEU A 217 -0.24 -34.02 7.29
C LEU A 217 -0.80 -33.07 6.22
N THR A 218 -1.49 -32.00 6.61
CA THR A 218 -2.06 -31.04 5.63
C THR A 218 -1.03 -30.17 4.93
N ILE A 219 0.12 -29.93 5.55
CA ILE A 219 1.26 -29.25 4.91
C ILE A 219 2.09 -30.22 4.04
N GLY A 220 1.90 -31.54 4.22
CA GLY A 220 2.69 -32.57 3.55
C GLY A 220 3.97 -32.96 4.30
N LEU A 221 4.06 -32.64 5.60
CA LEU A 221 5.15 -33.02 6.51
C LEU A 221 4.82 -34.26 7.34
N GLY A 222 3.57 -34.73 7.32
CA GLY A 222 3.12 -35.87 8.11
C GLY A 222 3.36 -37.19 7.40
N ASP A 223 3.76 -38.21 8.16
CA ASP A 223 3.89 -39.57 7.65
C ASP A 223 2.59 -40.35 7.87
N LEU A 224 2.18 -41.13 6.87
CA LEU A 224 1.02 -42.02 6.94
C LEU A 224 1.46 -43.41 7.43
N GLU A 225 2.11 -43.48 8.58
CA GLU A 225 2.38 -44.76 9.20
C GLU A 225 1.11 -45.30 9.87
N VAL A 226 0.76 -46.56 9.52
CA VAL A 226 -0.35 -47.27 10.13
C VAL A 226 -0.05 -47.47 11.62
N GLN A 227 -0.80 -46.76 12.46
CA GLN A 227 -0.63 -46.81 13.91
C GLN A 227 -0.96 -48.21 14.43
N LYS A 228 -0.02 -48.83 15.16
CA LYS A 228 -0.13 -50.22 15.64
C LYS A 228 -1.12 -50.40 16.80
N GLN A 229 -1.58 -49.32 17.43
CA GLN A 229 -2.41 -49.32 18.65
C GLN A 229 -3.86 -48.87 18.41
N VAL A 230 -4.43 -49.21 17.25
CA VAL A 230 -5.80 -48.81 16.89
C VAL A 230 -6.75 -50.00 16.99
N LYS A 231 -7.89 -49.81 17.69
CA LYS A 231 -8.92 -50.85 17.85
C LYS A 231 -9.56 -51.25 16.52
N TYR A 232 -9.74 -50.29 15.63
CA TYR A 232 -10.29 -50.46 14.28
C TYR A 232 -9.38 -49.78 13.25
N PRO A 233 -8.32 -50.46 12.77
CA PRO A 233 -7.33 -49.86 11.87
C PRO A 233 -7.94 -49.40 10.54
N GLU A 234 -8.92 -50.15 10.01
CA GLU A 234 -9.62 -49.80 8.78
C GLU A 234 -10.43 -48.51 8.92
N LEU A 235 -11.15 -48.34 10.03
CA LEU A 235 -11.93 -47.13 10.31
C LEU A 235 -11.02 -45.92 10.50
N PHE A 236 -9.89 -46.08 11.18
CA PHE A 236 -8.90 -45.02 11.37
C PHE A 236 -8.31 -44.57 10.03
N LEU A 237 -7.87 -45.52 9.20
CA LEU A 237 -7.34 -45.22 7.86
C LEU A 237 -8.40 -44.53 7.01
N PHE A 238 -9.65 -45.00 7.05
CA PHE A 238 -10.76 -44.38 6.31
C PHE A 238 -10.99 -42.92 6.73
N VAL A 239 -11.08 -42.65 8.04
CA VAL A 239 -11.28 -41.28 8.57
C VAL A 239 -10.08 -40.38 8.22
N LEU A 240 -8.85 -40.91 8.28
CA LEU A 240 -7.64 -40.19 7.93
C LEU A 240 -7.60 -39.83 6.44
N VAL A 241 -7.87 -40.79 5.55
CA VAL A 241 -7.93 -40.57 4.09
C VAL A 241 -9.06 -39.59 3.75
N LEU A 242 -10.23 -39.74 4.38
CA LEU A 242 -11.34 -38.81 4.21
C LEU A 242 -10.93 -37.38 4.61
N TYR A 243 -10.23 -37.20 5.73
CA TYR A 243 -9.69 -35.90 6.13
C TYR A 243 -8.73 -35.33 5.10
N VAL A 244 -7.77 -36.11 4.59
CA VAL A 244 -6.80 -35.67 3.57
C VAL A 244 -7.51 -35.25 2.29
N VAL A 245 -8.45 -36.06 1.79
CA VAL A 245 -9.19 -35.73 0.57
C VAL A 245 -10.03 -34.47 0.76
N LEU A 246 -10.78 -34.36 1.87
CA LEU A 246 -11.60 -33.18 2.13
C LEU A 246 -10.76 -31.91 2.28
N THR A 247 -9.65 -31.95 3.01
CA THR A 247 -8.80 -30.77 3.23
C THR A 247 -7.99 -30.39 2.00
N PHE A 248 -7.36 -31.35 1.33
CA PHE A 248 -6.51 -31.09 0.17
C PHE A 248 -7.32 -30.76 -1.09
N VAL A 249 -8.38 -31.52 -1.39
CA VAL A 249 -9.16 -31.33 -2.63
C VAL A 249 -10.19 -30.22 -2.48
N LEU A 250 -10.89 -30.09 -1.35
CA LEU A 250 -11.94 -29.08 -1.24
C LEU A 250 -11.41 -27.75 -0.72
N LEU A 251 -10.63 -27.75 0.36
CA LEU A 251 -10.27 -26.50 1.02
C LEU A 251 -9.17 -25.73 0.28
N LEU A 252 -8.12 -26.40 -0.23
CA LEU A 252 -7.07 -25.71 -0.99
C LEU A 252 -7.59 -25.17 -2.33
N ASN A 253 -8.41 -25.95 -3.05
CA ASN A 253 -8.98 -25.49 -4.32
C ASN A 253 -9.94 -24.30 -4.12
N MET A 254 -10.73 -24.29 -3.05
CA MET A 254 -11.56 -23.13 -2.69
C MET A 254 -10.70 -21.91 -2.31
N LEU A 255 -9.62 -22.11 -1.55
CA LEU A 255 -8.71 -21.01 -1.19
C LEU A 255 -8.05 -20.40 -2.42
N ILE A 256 -7.54 -21.23 -3.33
CA ILE A 256 -6.91 -20.77 -4.58
C ILE A 256 -7.94 -20.02 -5.45
N ALA A 257 -9.18 -20.53 -5.56
CA ALA A 257 -10.24 -19.86 -6.30
C ALA A 257 -10.58 -18.47 -5.74
N LEU A 258 -10.75 -18.38 -4.40
CA LEU A 258 -11.02 -17.11 -3.72
C LEU A 258 -9.85 -16.13 -3.87
N MET A 259 -8.61 -16.60 -3.71
CA MET A 259 -7.42 -15.77 -3.92
C MET A 259 -7.33 -15.27 -5.37
N GLY A 260 -7.63 -16.13 -6.35
CA GLY A 260 -7.61 -15.77 -7.77
C GLY A 260 -8.58 -14.64 -8.09
N GLU A 261 -9.83 -14.75 -7.63
CA GLU A 261 -10.84 -13.71 -7.81
C GLU A 261 -10.46 -12.40 -7.10
N THR A 262 -9.93 -12.49 -5.88
CA THR A 262 -9.46 -11.32 -5.13
C THR A 262 -8.30 -10.61 -5.83
N VAL A 263 -7.30 -11.36 -6.33
CA VAL A 263 -6.15 -10.81 -7.08
C VAL A 263 -6.63 -10.12 -8.35
N GLU A 264 -7.53 -10.75 -9.12
CA GLU A 264 -8.06 -10.17 -10.36
C GLU A 264 -8.83 -8.87 -10.09
N ASN A 265 -9.72 -8.87 -9.09
CA ASN A 265 -10.51 -7.70 -8.71
C ASN A 265 -9.63 -6.54 -8.22
N ILE A 266 -8.61 -6.83 -7.39
CA ILE A 266 -7.66 -5.80 -6.92
C ILE A 266 -6.80 -5.29 -8.07
N SER A 267 -6.40 -6.16 -9.00
CA SER A 267 -5.61 -5.76 -10.18
C SER A 267 -6.37 -4.75 -11.04
N LYS A 268 -7.67 -4.96 -11.28
CA LYS A 268 -8.55 -4.02 -12.02
C LYS A 268 -8.63 -2.64 -11.37
N GLU A 269 -8.68 -2.59 -10.03
CA GLU A 269 -8.78 -1.32 -9.26
C GLU A 269 -7.43 -0.78 -8.75
N SER A 270 -6.31 -1.43 -9.10
CA SER A 270 -4.99 -1.20 -8.50
C SER A 270 -4.53 0.26 -8.55
N LYS A 271 -4.76 0.96 -9.66
CA LYS A 271 -4.42 2.38 -9.82
C LYS A 271 -5.17 3.27 -8.83
N ASN A 272 -6.46 3.01 -8.63
CA ASN A 272 -7.32 3.79 -7.75
C ASN A 272 -6.97 3.53 -6.28
N ILE A 273 -6.75 2.27 -5.93
CA ILE A 273 -6.29 1.84 -4.61
C ILE A 273 -4.96 2.51 -4.28
N TRP A 274 -3.99 2.48 -5.21
CA TRP A 274 -2.70 3.11 -4.99
C TRP A 274 -2.81 4.63 -4.79
N LYS A 275 -3.60 5.33 -5.61
CA LYS A 275 -3.83 6.78 -5.44
C LYS A 275 -4.44 7.10 -4.07
N LEU A 276 -5.41 6.30 -3.63
CA LEU A 276 -6.04 6.46 -2.32
C LEU A 276 -5.03 6.24 -1.18
N GLN A 277 -4.22 5.18 -1.27
CA GLN A 277 -3.18 4.90 -0.27
C GLN A 277 -2.14 6.02 -0.21
N ARG A 278 -1.66 6.51 -1.36
CA ARG A 278 -0.73 7.64 -1.43
C ARG A 278 -1.33 8.90 -0.82
N ALA A 279 -2.58 9.24 -1.14
CA ALA A 279 -3.28 10.38 -0.56
C ALA A 279 -3.39 10.26 0.97
N ARG A 280 -3.74 9.08 1.48
CA ARG A 280 -3.84 8.83 2.92
C ARG A 280 -2.50 8.97 3.63
N THR A 281 -1.43 8.40 3.06
CA THR A 281 -0.08 8.54 3.61
C THR A 281 0.34 10.00 3.65
N ILE A 282 0.09 10.78 2.59
CA ILE A 282 0.38 12.23 2.56
C ILE A 282 -0.38 12.96 3.67
N LEU A 283 -1.68 12.70 3.84
CA LEU A 283 -2.49 13.34 4.88
C LEU A 283 -2.04 12.96 6.29
N ASN A 284 -1.69 11.69 6.51
CA ASN A 284 -1.16 11.24 7.80
C ASN A 284 0.19 11.92 8.10
N LEU A 285 1.10 11.96 7.13
CA LEU A 285 2.37 12.67 7.24
C LEU A 285 2.14 14.17 7.52
N GLU A 286 1.17 14.81 6.86
CA GLU A 286 0.81 16.22 7.09
C GLU A 286 0.33 16.51 8.52
N LYS A 287 -0.33 15.53 9.19
CA LYS A 287 -0.76 15.67 10.59
C LYS A 287 0.41 15.71 11.57
N PHE A 288 1.52 15.03 11.25
CA PHE A 288 2.72 15.02 12.08
C PHE A 288 3.64 16.23 11.84
N LEU A 289 3.32 17.11 10.88
CA LEU A 289 4.12 18.33 10.66
C LEU A 289 3.91 19.34 11.80
N PRO A 290 5.00 19.93 12.34
CA PRO A 290 4.94 21.14 13.14
C PRO A 290 4.25 22.29 12.38
N LYS A 291 3.53 23.16 13.09
CA LYS A 291 2.81 24.30 12.50
C LYS A 291 3.69 25.17 11.58
N TYR A 292 4.94 25.42 11.99
CA TYR A 292 5.92 26.17 11.20
C TYR A 292 6.22 25.54 9.83
N LEU A 293 6.45 24.22 9.79
CA LEU A 293 6.70 23.52 8.53
C LEU A 293 5.44 23.46 7.69
N LYS A 294 4.26 23.32 8.33
CA LYS A 294 2.99 23.35 7.62
C LYS A 294 2.76 24.67 6.90
N GLU A 295 3.12 25.80 7.52
CA GLU A 295 3.08 27.14 6.91
C GLU A 295 4.07 27.28 5.75
N LYS A 296 5.29 26.78 5.92
CA LYS A 296 6.33 26.81 4.86
C LYS A 296 5.97 25.97 3.63
N PHE A 297 5.30 24.84 3.84
CA PHE A 297 4.91 23.91 2.76
C PHE A 297 3.50 24.15 2.21
N GLN A 298 2.81 25.23 2.60
CA GLN A 298 1.52 25.57 2.00
C GLN A 298 1.69 25.81 0.50
N LEU A 299 0.89 25.10 -0.29
CA LEU A 299 0.84 25.24 -1.73
C LEU A 299 -0.19 26.29 -2.13
N GLY A 300 0.10 26.98 -3.24
CA GLY A 300 -0.77 28.01 -3.82
C GLY A 300 -0.26 29.43 -3.62
N LYS A 301 -0.72 30.34 -4.47
CA LYS A 301 -0.49 31.78 -4.33
C LYS A 301 -1.76 32.42 -3.76
N THR A 302 -1.57 33.33 -2.80
CA THR A 302 -2.66 34.17 -2.28
C THR A 302 -2.92 35.30 -3.26
N PHE A 303 -4.15 35.43 -3.72
CA PHE A 303 -4.62 36.53 -4.55
C PHE A 303 -5.96 37.01 -3.99
N HIS A 304 -6.09 38.31 -3.68
CA HIS A 304 -7.28 38.88 -3.05
C HIS A 304 -7.84 38.09 -1.85
N GLY A 305 -6.98 37.63 -0.94
CA GLY A 305 -7.39 36.87 0.26
C GLY A 305 -7.85 35.44 0.02
N LYS A 306 -7.94 34.99 -1.24
CA LYS A 306 -8.23 33.59 -1.62
C LYS A 306 -6.96 32.91 -2.11
N ARG A 307 -6.86 31.60 -1.90
CA ARG A 307 -5.70 30.79 -2.33
C ARG A 307 -6.00 30.07 -3.62
N TYR A 308 -5.11 30.23 -4.58
CA TYR A 308 -5.22 29.62 -5.91
C TYR A 308 -4.03 28.70 -6.17
N ILE A 309 -4.34 27.56 -6.79
CA ILE A 309 -3.34 26.59 -7.26
C ILE A 309 -3.34 26.69 -8.78
N ARG A 310 -2.17 26.85 -9.39
CA ARG A 310 -2.03 26.82 -10.84
C ARG A 310 -2.07 25.37 -11.30
N ILE A 311 -3.10 25.04 -12.07
CA ILE A 311 -3.24 23.75 -12.74
C ILE A 311 -2.98 24.00 -14.22
N LYS A 312 -2.18 23.13 -14.85
CA LYS A 312 -2.03 23.11 -16.30
C LYS A 312 -2.81 21.91 -16.81
N GLU A 313 -3.97 22.14 -17.42
CA GLU A 313 -4.75 21.11 -18.09
C GLU A 313 -4.49 21.18 -19.59
N VAL A 314 -4.28 20.05 -20.23
CA VAL A 314 -4.15 19.95 -21.69
C VAL A 314 -5.15 18.92 -22.19
N ASN A 315 -6.27 19.39 -22.72
CA ASN A 315 -7.36 18.54 -23.18
C ASN A 315 -7.38 18.49 -24.72
N TRP A 316 -6.63 17.54 -25.28
CA TRP A 316 -6.52 17.35 -26.73
C TRP A 316 -7.82 16.95 -27.41
N THR A 317 -8.73 16.25 -26.71
CA THR A 317 -10.00 15.82 -27.30
C THR A 317 -10.96 17.00 -27.43
N LYS A 318 -11.08 17.85 -26.39
CA LYS A 318 -11.84 19.11 -26.48
C LYS A 318 -11.26 20.01 -27.57
N TRP A 319 -9.93 20.10 -27.66
CA TRP A 319 -9.26 20.91 -28.67
C TRP A 319 -9.52 20.39 -30.10
N ASN A 320 -9.39 19.08 -30.33
CA ASN A 320 -9.67 18.47 -31.64
C ASN A 320 -11.14 18.63 -32.05
N THR A 321 -12.09 18.46 -31.15
CA THR A 321 -13.52 18.67 -31.44
C THR A 321 -13.84 20.14 -31.71
N SER A 322 -13.18 21.06 -31.01
CA SER A 322 -13.36 22.51 -31.23
C SER A 322 -12.77 22.93 -32.57
N LEU A 323 -11.60 22.40 -32.94
CA LEU A 323 -11.01 22.61 -34.26
C LEU A 323 -11.85 22.00 -35.37
N ALA A 324 -12.42 20.82 -35.17
CA ALA A 324 -13.30 20.18 -36.14
C ALA A 324 -14.57 21.02 -36.40
N ARG A 325 -15.14 21.64 -35.35
CA ARG A 325 -16.31 22.54 -35.47
C ARG A 325 -15.97 23.87 -36.17
N ILE A 326 -14.75 24.38 -35.99
CA ILE A 326 -14.29 25.61 -36.67
C ILE A 326 -14.05 25.36 -38.18
N ASN A 327 -13.84 24.12 -38.58
CA ASN A 327 -13.69 23.70 -39.98
C ASN A 327 -15.01 23.37 -40.69
N GLU A 328 -16.18 23.60 -40.10
CA GLU A 328 -17.45 23.57 -40.84
C GLU A 328 -17.59 24.85 -41.69
N ASP A 329 -17.76 24.65 -43.01
CA ASP A 329 -17.57 25.59 -44.13
C ASP A 329 -18.15 27.02 -43.99
N PRO A 330 -17.55 28.02 -44.69
CA PRO A 330 -18.18 29.33 -44.86
C PRO A 330 -19.56 29.15 -45.50
N GLY A 331 -20.54 29.86 -44.96
CA GLY A 331 -21.91 29.86 -45.47
C GLY A 331 -21.93 29.99 -46.99
N ASN A 332 -22.77 29.15 -47.58
CA ASN A 332 -23.13 29.24 -48.98
C ASN A 332 -23.87 30.56 -49.18
N ASP A 333 -23.14 31.65 -49.45
CA ASP A 333 -23.72 32.88 -49.97
C ASP A 333 -24.17 32.58 -51.40
N GLU A 334 -25.43 32.20 -51.56
CA GLU A 334 -26.10 32.17 -52.86
C GLU A 334 -26.15 33.61 -53.42
N GLU A 335 -25.18 33.95 -54.26
CA GLU A 335 -25.29 35.04 -55.23
C GLU A 335 -26.35 34.66 -56.28
N ASP A 336 -27.45 35.44 -56.36
CA ASP A 336 -28.22 35.55 -57.60
C ASP A 336 -28.38 37.03 -58.01
N HIS A 337 -28.21 37.25 -59.31
CA HIS A 337 -27.83 38.48 -59.98
C HIS A 337 -29.00 39.45 -60.28
N THR A 338 -28.66 40.74 -60.49
CA THR A 338 -29.09 41.71 -61.55
C THR A 338 -29.12 43.15 -60.95
N ILE A 339 -28.58 44.28 -61.48
CA ILE A 339 -28.38 44.85 -62.82
C ILE A 339 -27.26 45.93 -62.80
N HIS A 340 -26.37 45.89 -63.81
CA HIS A 340 -25.59 46.95 -64.52
C HIS A 340 -25.06 48.22 -63.80
N HIS A 341 -23.73 48.45 -63.87
CA HIS A 341 -23.17 49.32 -64.93
C HIS A 341 -21.63 49.19 -65.10
N SER A 342 -21.25 49.11 -66.38
CA SER A 342 -19.97 49.25 -67.07
C SER A 342 -18.78 49.93 -66.37
N LEU A 343 -17.60 49.30 -66.47
CA LEU A 343 -16.45 49.78 -67.28
C LEU A 343 -15.40 48.64 -67.45
N ARG A 344 -15.04 48.34 -68.70
CA ARG A 344 -14.03 47.32 -69.10
C ARG A 344 -12.61 47.92 -69.17
N PRO A 345 -11.56 47.06 -69.20
CA PRO A 345 -10.18 47.38 -68.78
C PRO A 345 -9.19 47.59 -69.94
N ARG A 346 -7.97 48.04 -69.63
CA ARG A 346 -6.79 47.90 -70.51
C ARG A 346 -5.67 47.09 -69.82
N ARG A 347 -5.35 45.94 -70.41
CA ARG A 347 -4.32 44.94 -70.05
C ARG A 347 -2.91 45.56 -70.00
N THR A 348 -1.99 45.00 -69.17
CA THR A 348 -1.03 43.94 -69.56
C THR A 348 -0.08 43.54 -68.41
N SER A 349 0.06 42.22 -68.23
CA SER A 349 1.22 41.38 -67.82
C SER A 349 2.22 41.89 -66.75
N PHE A 350 2.75 41.07 -65.85
CA PHE A 350 3.66 39.97 -66.19
C PHE A 350 3.98 39.14 -64.93
N ARG A 351 4.23 37.84 -65.12
CA ARG A 351 4.53 36.85 -64.09
C ARG A 351 5.96 36.97 -63.55
N ARG A 352 6.11 36.49 -62.30
CA ARG A 352 7.31 36.16 -61.51
C ARG A 352 8.49 35.57 -62.31
N PRO A 353 9.68 35.55 -61.70
CA PRO A 353 10.57 34.39 -61.79
C PRO A 353 10.86 33.75 -60.42
N LEU A 354 10.91 32.42 -60.44
CA LEU A 354 11.54 31.55 -59.43
C LEU A 354 13.07 31.57 -59.62
N HIS A 355 13.84 31.33 -58.54
CA HIS A 355 15.16 30.72 -58.68
C HIS A 355 15.50 29.78 -57.51
N LEU A 356 16.16 28.69 -57.90
CA LEU A 356 16.63 27.54 -57.13
C LEU A 356 17.96 27.82 -56.38
N TRP A 357 18.14 27.06 -55.28
CA TRP A 357 19.37 26.47 -54.72
C TRP A 357 20.47 27.35 -54.09
N GLY A 358 20.96 26.92 -52.91
CA GLY A 358 22.32 27.23 -52.45
C GLY A 358 22.54 27.23 -50.92
N ARG A 359 23.47 26.38 -50.46
CA ARG A 359 23.77 26.02 -49.06
C ARG A 359 24.45 27.11 -48.19
N LYS A 360 24.13 27.02 -46.89
CA LYS A 360 24.96 27.18 -45.65
C LYS A 360 26.19 28.11 -45.65
N LYS A 361 26.18 29.05 -44.70
CA LYS A 361 27.37 29.47 -43.95
C LYS A 361 26.97 29.93 -42.53
N TRP A 362 27.62 29.35 -41.52
CA TRP A 362 27.61 29.85 -40.15
C TRP A 362 28.73 30.87 -39.98
N ASN A 363 28.51 31.96 -39.26
CA ASN A 363 29.55 32.60 -38.46
C ASN A 363 28.98 33.50 -37.36
N HIS A 364 29.71 33.49 -36.24
CA HIS A 364 29.46 34.15 -34.96
C HIS A 364 29.44 35.69 -35.02
N GLY A 365 28.62 36.29 -34.14
CA GLY A 365 28.71 37.69 -33.73
C GLY A 365 27.61 38.05 -32.72
N SER A 366 27.98 38.23 -31.45
CA SER A 366 27.20 38.92 -30.40
C SER A 366 27.71 40.36 -30.26
N PRO A 367 27.13 41.24 -29.42
CA PRO A 367 25.72 41.50 -29.10
C PRO A 367 25.41 43.02 -29.18
N THR A 368 24.20 43.46 -29.56
CA THR A 368 23.58 44.70 -29.01
C THR A 368 22.14 44.91 -29.49
N ASP A 369 21.26 45.08 -28.49
CA ASP A 369 20.01 45.85 -28.47
C ASP A 369 19.18 45.98 -29.75
N ARG A 370 18.10 45.20 -29.82
CA ARG A 370 16.85 45.68 -30.38
C ARG A 370 15.65 45.02 -29.67
N LYS A 371 14.93 45.84 -28.89
CA LYS A 371 13.58 45.55 -28.40
C LYS A 371 12.70 45.22 -29.59
N GLN A 372 12.16 44.01 -29.65
CA GLN A 372 10.99 43.70 -30.46
C GLN A 372 10.02 42.87 -29.63
N GLN A 373 8.82 43.41 -29.59
CA GLN A 373 7.60 42.93 -28.96
C GLN A 373 7.19 41.66 -29.71
N GLU A 374 7.27 40.51 -29.07
CA GLU A 374 6.77 39.24 -29.60
C GLU A 374 5.41 39.01 -28.95
N GLU A 375 4.35 39.16 -29.74
CA GLU A 375 2.97 38.86 -29.34
C GLU A 375 2.80 37.34 -29.21
N ASP A 376 2.63 36.86 -27.98
CA ASP A 376 2.19 35.50 -27.67
C ASP A 376 0.69 35.34 -28.00
N PRO A 377 0.26 34.24 -28.64
CA PRO A 377 -1.15 34.03 -28.98
C PRO A 377 -1.99 33.82 -27.72
N GLN A 378 -3.10 34.55 -27.65
CA GLN A 378 -4.07 34.62 -26.55
C GLN A 378 -4.28 33.29 -25.79
N SER A 379 -3.79 33.25 -24.56
CA SER A 379 -4.26 32.32 -23.54
C SER A 379 -5.63 32.79 -23.04
N ASN A 380 -6.70 32.04 -23.33
CA ASN A 380 -7.98 32.27 -22.67
C ASN A 380 -7.88 31.87 -21.19
N VAL A 381 -7.93 32.88 -20.33
CA VAL A 381 -8.00 32.76 -18.87
C VAL A 381 -9.46 32.53 -18.50
N GLU A 382 -9.85 31.29 -18.23
CA GLU A 382 -11.17 30.99 -17.67
C GLU A 382 -11.04 30.90 -16.14
N MET A 383 -11.42 31.99 -15.45
CA MET A 383 -11.53 32.02 -13.99
C MET A 383 -12.90 31.49 -13.58
N ILE A 384 -12.97 30.26 -13.11
CA ILE A 384 -14.21 29.70 -12.56
C ILE A 384 -14.39 30.19 -11.11
N SER A 385 -15.48 30.91 -10.87
CA SER A 385 -15.92 31.43 -9.57
C SER A 385 -16.64 30.33 -8.75
N PRO A 386 -16.53 30.30 -7.42
CA PRO A 386 -17.07 29.22 -6.59
C PRO A 386 -18.57 29.37 -6.28
N GLN A 387 -19.43 29.63 -7.27
CA GLN A 387 -20.89 29.64 -7.08
C GLN A 387 -21.66 28.53 -7.81
N ASP A 388 -21.01 27.72 -8.65
CA ASP A 388 -21.70 26.63 -9.38
C ASP A 388 -21.52 25.22 -8.77
N ALA A 389 -21.09 25.12 -7.51
CA ALA A 389 -20.86 23.83 -6.83
C ALA A 389 -22.01 23.38 -5.91
N SER A 390 -23.21 23.95 -6.04
CA SER A 390 -24.40 23.56 -5.24
C SER A 390 -25.46 22.78 -6.02
N GLN A 391 -25.17 22.34 -7.24
CA GLN A 391 -25.98 21.35 -7.96
C GLN A 391 -25.05 20.41 -8.73
N ILE A 392 -24.59 19.34 -8.06
CA ILE A 392 -24.36 17.96 -8.55
C ILE A 392 -24.05 17.08 -7.33
#